data_AF-A0A1X0CXX3-F1
#
_entry.id   AF-A0A1X0CXX3-F1
#
_cell.length_a   1.000
_cell.length_b   1.000
_cell.length_c   1.000
_cell.angle_alpha   90.00
_cell.angle_beta   90.00
_cell.angle_gamma   90.00
#
_symmetry.space_group_name_H-M   'P 1'
#
loop_
_entity.id
_entity.type
_entity.pdbx_description
1 polymer ?
#
loop_
_entity_poly.entity_id
_entity_poly.type
_entity_poly.pdbx_seq_one_letter_code
_entity_poly.pdbx_strand_id
1 'polypeptide(L)'
;MLPYRDSVFVNFSNGTYQWVHMKLFGLSVEVDDASALACLLKSSYYRDGYCGPEARNCGVLHGPYVIEQMRVSDFVATNAADASAELRGWAEYYWKLDDQQREELELQVYSRMRRATAVYRLARLPKDRRVDYEINFHFTEFVLLDREAGELALVVGTDD
;
A
#
# COMPACT_ATOMS: atom_id res chain seq x y z
N MET A 1 -10.46 -10.71 -12.49
CA MET A 1 -10.64 -9.25 -12.31
C MET A 1 -10.81 -9.00 -10.83
N LEU A 2 -10.15 -7.99 -10.25
CA LEU A 2 -10.31 -7.59 -8.84
C LEU A 2 -11.30 -6.41 -8.79
N PRO A 3 -12.56 -6.62 -8.36
CA PRO A 3 -13.54 -5.52 -8.29
C PRO A 3 -13.12 -4.53 -7.20
N TYR A 4 -12.97 -3.25 -7.54
CA TYR A 4 -12.75 -2.20 -6.56
C TYR A 4 -14.01 -2.01 -5.69
N ARG A 5 -13.82 -1.82 -4.39
CA ARG A 5 -14.91 -1.63 -3.42
C ARG A 5 -14.89 -0.22 -2.85
N ASP A 6 -13.77 0.17 -2.26
CA ASP A 6 -13.67 1.42 -1.51
C ASP A 6 -12.21 1.83 -1.26
N SER A 7 -12.00 3.00 -0.67
CA SER A 7 -10.70 3.48 -0.20
C SER A 7 -10.80 4.14 1.17
N VAL A 8 -9.78 3.94 1.99
CA VAL A 8 -9.59 4.64 3.26
C VAL A 8 -8.35 5.52 3.17
N PHE A 9 -8.45 6.76 3.63
CA PHE A 9 -7.34 7.71 3.64
C PHE A 9 -7.17 8.28 5.05
N VAL A 10 -6.03 8.00 5.68
CA VAL A 10 -5.69 8.47 7.02
C VAL A 10 -4.59 9.53 6.88
N ASN A 11 -4.95 10.80 7.07
CA ASN A 11 -4.02 11.92 7.03
C ASN A 11 -3.64 12.33 8.45
N PHE A 12 -2.35 12.25 8.80
CA PHE A 12 -1.93 12.58 10.16
C PHE A 12 -2.09 14.08 10.45
N SER A 13 -2.08 14.97 9.45
CA SER A 13 -2.39 16.40 9.62
C SER A 13 -1.59 17.10 10.74
N ASN A 14 -0.39 16.59 11.04
CA ASN A 14 0.50 17.05 12.12
C ASN A 14 1.73 17.82 11.61
N GLY A 15 1.69 18.24 10.33
CA GLY A 15 2.78 18.97 9.68
C GLY A 15 3.92 18.09 9.13
N THR A 16 3.85 16.75 9.25
CA THR A 16 4.84 15.84 8.64
C THR A 16 4.52 15.46 7.21
N TYR A 17 3.32 15.83 6.71
CA TYR A 17 2.80 15.47 5.39
C TYR A 17 2.67 13.95 5.16
N GLN A 18 2.77 13.15 6.22
CA GLN A 18 2.62 11.70 6.15
C GLN A 18 1.15 11.28 6.17
N TRP A 19 0.82 10.30 5.34
CA TRP A 19 -0.52 9.73 5.27
C TRP A 19 -0.51 8.26 4.82
N VAL A 20 -1.57 7.53 5.17
CA VAL A 20 -1.82 6.16 4.70
C VAL A 20 -3.03 6.14 3.78
N HIS A 21 -2.87 5.61 2.57
CA HIS A 21 -3.96 5.35 1.65
C HIS A 21 -4.13 3.84 1.48
N MET A 22 -5.31 3.34 1.80
CA MET A 22 -5.69 1.96 1.60
C MET A 22 -6.78 1.85 0.54
N LYS A 23 -6.64 0.93 -0.41
CA LYS A 23 -7.69 0.60 -1.40
C LYS A 23 -8.16 -0.83 -1.20
N LEU A 24 -9.48 -1.03 -1.21
CA LEU A 24 -10.14 -2.30 -0.93
C LEU A 24 -10.70 -2.88 -2.23
N PHE A 25 -10.50 -4.19 -2.41
CA PHE A 25 -10.94 -4.95 -3.56
C PHE A 25 -11.62 -6.24 -3.11
N GLY A 26 -12.54 -6.74 -3.93
CA GLY A 26 -13.05 -8.09 -3.79
C GLY A 26 -12.03 -9.14 -4.21
N LEU A 27 -11.85 -10.16 -3.40
CA LEU A 27 -10.95 -11.29 -3.65
C LEU A 27 -11.76 -12.59 -3.68
N SER A 28 -11.72 -13.29 -4.81
CA SER A 28 -12.31 -14.64 -4.91
C SER A 28 -11.44 -15.66 -4.19
N VAL A 29 -12.09 -16.61 -3.51
CA VAL A 29 -11.41 -17.73 -2.82
C VAL A 29 -10.65 -18.65 -3.78
N GLU A 30 -11.02 -18.67 -5.07
CA GLU A 30 -10.42 -19.54 -6.09
C GLU A 30 -9.14 -18.97 -6.70
N VAL A 31 -8.85 -17.68 -6.50
CA VAL A 31 -7.71 -16.99 -7.11
C VAL A 31 -6.50 -17.14 -6.21
N ASP A 32 -5.42 -17.78 -6.65
CA ASP A 32 -4.18 -17.84 -5.86
C ASP A 32 -3.53 -16.46 -5.64
N ASP A 33 -2.59 -16.37 -4.70
CA ASP A 33 -1.97 -15.09 -4.31
C ASP A 33 -1.23 -14.42 -5.49
N ALA A 34 -0.51 -15.20 -6.29
CA ALA A 34 0.24 -14.69 -7.43
C ALA A 34 -0.70 -14.08 -8.50
N SER A 35 -1.84 -14.72 -8.73
CA SER A 35 -2.88 -14.27 -9.64
C SER A 35 -3.61 -13.04 -9.11
N ALA A 36 -3.81 -12.96 -7.78
CA ALA A 36 -4.35 -11.78 -7.13
C ALA A 36 -3.41 -10.58 -7.30
N LEU A 37 -2.12 -10.73 -7.00
CA LEU A 37 -1.10 -9.70 -7.21
C LEU A 37 -0.98 -9.30 -8.70
N ALA A 38 -1.04 -10.26 -9.62
CA ALA A 38 -1.03 -9.98 -11.06
C ALA A 38 -2.28 -9.19 -11.50
N CYS A 39 -3.45 -9.47 -10.93
CA CYS A 39 -4.66 -8.69 -11.17
C CYS A 39 -4.53 -7.27 -10.61
N LEU A 40 -3.90 -7.11 -9.44
CA LEU A 40 -3.68 -5.81 -8.81
C LEU A 40 -2.79 -4.93 -9.70
N LEU A 41 -1.64 -5.46 -10.15
CA LEU A 41 -0.72 -4.76 -11.07
C LEU A 41 -1.37 -4.30 -12.37
N LYS A 42 -2.42 -5.00 -12.83
CA LYS A 42 -3.17 -4.63 -14.04
C LYS A 42 -4.30 -3.63 -13.78
N SER A 43 -4.67 -3.43 -12.52
CA SER A 43 -5.77 -2.54 -12.13
C SER A 43 -5.43 -1.08 -12.40
N SER A 44 -6.38 -0.29 -12.89
CA SER A 44 -6.23 1.17 -12.97
C SER A 44 -6.11 1.82 -11.59
N TYR A 45 -6.61 1.16 -10.54
CA TYR A 45 -6.50 1.64 -9.16
C TYR A 45 -5.11 1.46 -8.56
N TYR A 46 -4.21 0.73 -9.23
CA TYR A 46 -2.80 0.56 -8.87
C TYR A 46 -1.87 1.53 -9.63
N ARG A 47 -2.42 2.61 -10.19
CA ARG A 47 -1.67 3.57 -11.03
C ARG A 47 -1.54 4.94 -10.40
N ASP A 48 -1.65 5.02 -9.07
CA ASP A 48 -1.46 6.28 -8.38
C ASP A 48 0.04 6.55 -8.27
N GLY A 49 0.50 7.66 -8.82
CA GLY A 49 1.90 8.08 -8.73
C GLY A 49 2.27 8.60 -7.34
N TYR A 50 1.31 8.99 -6.51
CA TYR A 50 1.55 9.44 -5.13
C TYR A 50 2.61 10.55 -4.99
N CYS A 51 2.79 11.34 -6.06
CA CYS A 51 3.70 12.49 -6.13
C CYS A 51 2.89 13.80 -6.02
N GLY A 52 1.99 13.90 -5.04
CA GLY A 52 1.05 15.02 -4.91
C GLY A 52 -0.36 14.81 -5.51
N PRO A 53 -1.24 15.81 -5.38
CA PRO A 53 -2.69 15.66 -5.58
C PRO A 53 -3.13 15.26 -6.99
N GLU A 54 -2.35 15.65 -8.00
CA GLU A 54 -2.65 15.38 -9.41
C GLU A 54 -2.13 14.01 -9.87
N ALA A 55 -1.32 13.34 -9.06
CA ALA A 55 -0.70 12.07 -9.40
C ALA A 55 -1.63 10.86 -9.20
N ARG A 56 -2.94 11.01 -9.45
CA ARG A 56 -3.91 9.90 -9.42
C ARG A 56 -4.04 9.30 -10.82
N ASN A 57 -3.99 7.97 -10.92
CA ASN A 57 -4.09 7.26 -12.20
C ASN A 57 -3.13 7.83 -13.28
N CYS A 58 -1.84 7.95 -12.95
CA CYS A 58 -0.77 8.45 -13.83
C CYS A 58 -0.54 7.56 -15.07
N GLY A 59 -1.23 6.43 -15.18
CA GLY A 59 -1.17 5.50 -16.30
C GLY A 59 0.08 4.62 -16.30
N VAL A 60 1.26 5.23 -16.18
CA VAL A 60 2.58 4.58 -16.35
C VAL A 60 3.36 4.44 -15.04
N LEU A 61 2.93 5.12 -13.98
CA LEU A 61 3.60 5.13 -12.68
C LEU A 61 2.74 4.55 -11.57
N HIS A 62 3.42 4.02 -10.56
CA HIS A 62 2.86 3.67 -9.27
C HIS A 62 3.87 4.06 -8.18
N GLY A 63 3.57 5.10 -7.41
CA GLY A 63 4.56 5.71 -6.52
C GLY A 63 5.84 6.10 -7.31
N PRO A 64 7.03 5.73 -6.83
CA PRO A 64 8.29 6.00 -7.51
C PRO A 64 8.62 4.99 -8.63
N TYR A 65 7.74 4.02 -8.92
CA TYR A 65 8.02 2.89 -9.80
C TYR A 65 7.32 3.00 -11.15
N VAL A 66 8.00 2.52 -12.20
CA VAL A 66 7.40 2.38 -13.53
C VAL A 66 6.60 1.08 -13.58
N ILE A 67 5.29 1.17 -13.77
CA ILE A 67 4.37 0.02 -13.58
C ILE A 67 4.69 -1.14 -14.53
N GLU A 68 5.07 -0.84 -15.78
CA GLU A 68 5.43 -1.85 -16.78
C GLU A 68 6.68 -2.65 -16.42
N GLN A 69 7.49 -2.12 -15.50
CA GLN A 69 8.67 -2.80 -15.01
C GLN A 69 8.38 -3.61 -13.76
N MET A 70 7.24 -3.43 -13.07
CA MET A 70 6.85 -4.17 -11.86
C MET A 70 6.45 -5.61 -12.16
N ARG A 71 6.71 -6.53 -11.22
CA ARG A 71 6.50 -7.97 -11.34
C ARG A 71 5.90 -8.49 -10.03
N VAL A 72 5.14 -9.58 -10.13
CA VAL A 72 4.59 -10.26 -8.93
C VAL A 72 5.71 -10.67 -7.96
N SER A 73 6.89 -11.04 -8.48
CA SER A 73 8.05 -11.43 -7.67
C SER A 73 8.66 -10.29 -6.84
N ASP A 74 8.29 -9.04 -7.07
CA ASP A 74 8.74 -7.93 -6.24
C ASP A 74 7.99 -7.83 -4.91
N PHE A 75 6.84 -8.51 -4.81
CA PHE A 75 6.06 -8.63 -3.60
C PHE A 75 6.61 -9.77 -2.77
N VAL A 76 7.29 -9.42 -1.68
CA VAL A 76 7.93 -10.37 -0.78
C VAL A 76 6.96 -10.70 0.35
N ALA A 77 6.73 -11.99 0.59
CA ALA A 77 5.91 -12.43 1.71
C ALA A 77 6.50 -11.94 3.04
N THR A 78 5.64 -11.42 3.91
CA THR A 78 5.98 -11.03 5.28
C THR A 78 4.86 -11.47 6.22
N ASN A 79 5.01 -11.28 7.52
CA ASN A 79 3.95 -11.50 8.49
C ASN A 79 3.30 -10.17 8.92
N ALA A 80 2.10 -10.27 9.48
CA ALA A 80 1.32 -9.11 9.91
C ALA A 80 2.01 -8.26 10.98
N ALA A 81 2.79 -8.88 11.87
CA ALA A 81 3.47 -8.17 12.96
C ALA A 81 4.60 -7.29 12.41
N ASP A 82 5.44 -7.84 11.52
CA ASP A 82 6.54 -7.11 10.89
C ASP A 82 6.03 -5.99 9.99
N ALA A 83 4.99 -6.26 9.19
CA ALA A 83 4.36 -5.24 8.34
C ALA A 83 3.76 -4.09 9.18
N SER A 84 3.06 -4.41 10.27
CA SER A 84 2.49 -3.41 11.17
C SER A 84 3.59 -2.60 11.86
N ALA A 85 4.68 -3.25 12.29
CA ALA A 85 5.81 -2.59 12.93
C ALA A 85 6.54 -1.65 11.97
N GLU A 86 6.74 -2.06 10.71
CA GLU A 86 7.35 -1.21 9.68
C GLU A 86 6.46 0.00 9.38
N LEU A 87 5.16 -0.20 9.14
CA LEU A 87 4.25 0.90 8.87
C LEU A 87 4.17 1.87 10.06
N ARG A 88 4.13 1.36 11.29
CA ARG A 88 4.14 2.19 12.51
C ARG A 88 5.45 2.96 12.68
N GLY A 89 6.58 2.29 12.45
CA GLY A 89 7.90 2.90 12.52
C GLY A 89 8.04 4.06 11.53
N TRP A 90 7.52 3.88 10.32
CA TRP A 90 7.42 4.97 9.35
C TRP A 90 6.43 6.06 9.79
N ALA A 91 5.21 5.70 10.20
CA ALA A 91 4.16 6.66 10.55
C ALA A 91 4.55 7.60 11.70
N GLU A 92 5.39 7.13 12.61
CA GLU A 92 5.93 7.93 13.73
C GLU A 92 7.37 8.43 13.52
N TYR A 93 7.91 8.34 12.29
CA TYR A 93 9.30 8.65 11.99
C TYR A 93 9.66 10.11 12.29
N TYR A 94 8.85 11.06 11.80
CA TYR A 94 9.09 12.49 12.02
C TYR A 94 8.46 13.01 13.30
N TRP A 95 7.29 12.47 13.67
CA TRP A 95 6.54 12.92 14.85
C TRP A 95 5.69 11.80 15.44
N LYS A 96 5.50 11.80 16.76
CA LYS A 96 4.65 10.81 17.43
C LYS A 96 3.18 11.09 17.15
N LEU A 97 2.44 10.06 16.73
CA LEU A 97 0.99 10.17 16.56
C LEU A 97 0.30 10.36 17.90
N ASP A 98 -0.74 11.18 17.91
CA ASP A 98 -1.67 11.28 19.04
C ASP A 98 -2.58 10.05 19.15
N ASP A 99 -3.33 9.97 20.24
CA ASP A 99 -4.19 8.80 20.51
C ASP A 99 -5.30 8.64 19.46
N GLN A 100 -5.84 9.75 18.93
CA GLN A 100 -6.88 9.71 17.91
C GLN A 100 -6.34 9.14 16.59
N GLN A 101 -5.17 9.61 16.14
CA GLN A 101 -4.51 9.11 14.93
C GLN A 101 -4.10 7.64 15.07
N ARG A 102 -3.65 7.24 16.27
CA ARG A 102 -3.31 5.84 16.56
C ARG A 102 -4.54 4.95 16.53
N GLU A 103 -5.64 5.37 17.15
CA GLU A 103 -6.91 4.65 17.10
C GLU A 103 -7.45 4.54 15.68
N GLU A 104 -7.34 5.60 14.87
CA GLU A 104 -7.75 5.57 13.47
C GLU A 104 -6.95 4.55 12.65
N LEU A 105 -5.60 4.57 12.75
CA LEU A 105 -4.76 3.57 12.09
C LEU A 105 -5.03 2.15 12.61
N GLU A 106 -5.28 2.01 13.91
CA GLU A 106 -5.59 0.74 14.53
C GLU A 106 -6.89 0.14 13.98
N LEU A 107 -7.95 0.94 13.94
CA LEU A 107 -9.26 0.54 13.43
C LEU A 107 -9.23 0.27 11.93
N GLN A 108 -8.61 1.16 11.16
CA GLN A 108 -8.69 1.11 9.69
C GLN A 108 -7.65 0.18 9.06
N VAL A 109 -6.43 0.16 9.57
CA VAL A 109 -5.28 -0.45 8.90
C VAL A 109 -4.75 -1.67 9.67
N TYR A 110 -4.33 -1.49 10.93
CA TYR A 110 -3.66 -2.57 11.67
C TYR A 110 -4.60 -3.74 11.99
N SER A 111 -5.89 -3.48 12.22
CA SER A 111 -6.91 -4.54 12.39
C SER A 111 -7.00 -5.46 11.16
N ARG A 112 -6.90 -4.90 9.95
CA ARG A 112 -6.90 -5.65 8.68
C ARG A 112 -5.59 -6.39 8.46
N MET A 113 -4.46 -5.75 8.77
CA MET A 113 -3.15 -6.42 8.71
C MET A 113 -3.14 -7.69 9.56
N ARG A 114 -3.68 -7.64 10.79
CA ARG A 114 -3.74 -8.81 11.68
C ARG A 114 -4.68 -9.92 11.22
N ARG A 115 -5.76 -9.57 10.51
CA ARG A 115 -6.72 -10.53 9.97
C ARG A 115 -6.28 -11.14 8.65
N ALA A 116 -5.37 -10.48 7.93
CA ALA A 116 -4.90 -10.94 6.64
C ALA A 116 -4.30 -12.35 6.76
N THR A 117 -4.82 -13.26 5.95
CA THR A 117 -4.32 -14.63 5.82
C THR A 117 -2.96 -14.69 5.12
N ALA A 118 -2.65 -13.70 4.28
CA ALA A 118 -1.32 -13.49 3.71
C ALA A 118 -1.01 -12.00 3.61
N VAL A 119 0.25 -11.64 3.83
CA VAL A 119 0.73 -10.26 3.75
C VAL A 119 1.95 -10.23 2.84
N TYR A 120 1.93 -9.32 1.87
CA TYR A 120 3.04 -9.09 0.97
C TYR A 120 3.52 -7.66 1.11
N ARG A 121 4.83 -7.46 1.08
CA ARG A 121 5.48 -6.16 1.07
C ARG A 121 6.10 -5.91 -0.29
N LEU A 122 5.89 -4.75 -0.87
CA LEU A 122 6.62 -4.37 -2.08
C LEU A 122 8.09 -4.11 -1.72
N ALA A 123 9.00 -4.87 -2.31
CA ALA A 123 10.43 -4.62 -2.14
C ALA A 123 10.84 -3.30 -2.80
N ARG A 124 11.93 -2.72 -2.29
CA ARG A 124 12.54 -1.54 -2.91
C ARG A 124 13.17 -1.95 -4.25
N LEU A 125 12.53 -1.61 -5.37
CA LEU A 125 12.99 -2.02 -6.72
C LEU A 125 14.34 -1.36 -7.07
N PRO A 126 15.20 -1.91 -7.94
CA PRO A 126 16.45 -1.25 -8.34
C PRO A 126 16.21 0.08 -9.10
N LYS A 127 17.25 0.92 -9.22
CA LYS A 127 17.14 2.30 -9.72
C LYS A 127 16.63 2.38 -11.17
N ASP A 128 17.00 1.44 -12.01
CA ASP A 128 16.58 1.32 -13.42
C ASP A 128 15.06 1.08 -13.60
N ARG A 129 14.37 0.65 -12.52
CA ARG A 129 12.92 0.41 -12.47
C ARG A 129 12.16 1.53 -11.76
N ARG A 130 12.84 2.63 -11.45
CA ARG A 130 12.29 3.83 -10.82
C ARG A 130 12.37 5.01 -11.77
N VAL A 131 11.55 6.01 -11.51
CA VAL A 131 11.67 7.32 -12.17
C VAL A 131 12.96 8.03 -11.72
N ASP A 132 13.59 8.76 -12.65
CA ASP A 132 14.93 9.35 -12.46
C ASP A 132 14.90 10.76 -11.85
N TYR A 133 13.73 11.27 -11.46
CA TYR A 133 13.65 12.51 -10.67
C TYR A 133 13.85 12.19 -9.18
N GLU A 134 14.60 13.05 -8.47
CA GLU A 134 14.89 12.91 -7.03
C GLU A 134 13.61 13.09 -6.21
N ILE A 135 12.85 12.02 -6.09
CA ILE A 135 11.76 11.94 -5.15
C ILE A 135 12.34 11.63 -3.77
N ASN A 136 12.41 12.64 -2.91
CA ASN A 136 12.77 12.50 -1.49
C ASN A 136 11.55 12.20 -0.61
N PHE A 137 10.63 11.35 -1.06
CA PHE A 137 9.54 10.85 -0.21
C PHE A 137 9.75 9.39 0.17
N HIS A 138 9.27 9.03 1.36
CA HIS A 138 9.22 7.63 1.80
C HIS A 138 8.07 6.92 1.11
N PHE A 139 8.31 5.71 0.62
CA PHE A 139 7.26 4.89 0.03
C PHE A 139 7.32 3.48 0.62
N THR A 140 6.29 3.10 1.36
CA THR A 140 6.08 1.72 1.82
C THR A 140 4.75 1.20 1.34
N GLU A 141 4.72 -0.06 0.94
CA GLU A 141 3.50 -0.69 0.44
C GLU A 141 3.35 -2.12 0.94
N PHE A 142 2.13 -2.44 1.32
CA PHE A 142 1.69 -3.78 1.67
C PHE A 142 0.44 -4.18 0.89
N VAL A 143 0.35 -5.45 0.51
CA VAL A 143 -0.85 -6.08 -0.02
C VAL A 143 -1.32 -7.11 0.99
N LEU A 144 -2.54 -6.94 1.49
CA LEU A 144 -3.18 -7.82 2.45
C LEU A 144 -4.20 -8.68 1.73
N LEU A 145 -4.09 -10.00 1.88
CA LEU A 145 -5.09 -10.94 1.39
C LEU A 145 -5.84 -11.52 2.58
N ASP A 146 -7.12 -11.20 2.70
CA ASP A 146 -8.02 -11.79 3.68
C ASP A 146 -8.98 -12.73 2.94
N ARG A 147 -8.66 -14.03 2.98
CA ARG A 147 -9.45 -15.07 2.31
C ARG A 147 -10.79 -15.31 2.98
N GLU A 148 -10.89 -15.09 4.30
CA GLU A 148 -12.14 -15.28 5.04
C GLU A 148 -13.14 -14.18 4.71
N ALA A 149 -12.67 -12.93 4.58
CA ALA A 149 -13.49 -11.79 4.19
C ALA A 149 -13.64 -11.62 2.67
N GLY A 150 -12.93 -12.42 1.87
CA GLY A 150 -12.89 -12.26 0.42
C GLY A 150 -12.46 -10.84 0.02
N GLU A 151 -11.40 -10.34 0.66
CA GLU A 151 -10.89 -8.97 0.52
C GLU A 151 -9.40 -8.97 0.17
N LEU A 152 -9.02 -8.10 -0.76
CA LEU A 152 -7.64 -7.69 -0.97
C LEU A 152 -7.55 -6.20 -0.59
N ALA A 153 -6.60 -5.84 0.26
CA ALA A 153 -6.32 -4.45 0.59
C ALA A 153 -4.90 -4.06 0.12
N LEU A 154 -4.80 -2.99 -0.66
CA LEU A 154 -3.55 -2.32 -1.00
C LEU A 154 -3.34 -1.20 0.02
N VAL A 155 -2.28 -1.24 0.80
CA VAL A 155 -1.94 -0.23 1.81
C VAL A 155 -0.65 0.48 1.39
N VAL A 156 -0.71 1.80 1.21
CA VAL A 156 0.44 2.65 0.86
C VAL A 156 0.62 3.68 1.96
N GLY A 157 1.83 3.76 2.51
CA GLY A 157 2.27 4.85 3.38
C GLY A 157 3.31 5.69 2.66
N THR A 158 3.08 7.00 2.59
CA THR A 158 4.02 7.95 1.96
C THR A 158 3.84 9.35 2.52
N ASP A 159 4.79 10.22 2.22
CA ASP A 159 4.76 11.66 2.48
C ASP A 159 4.75 12.48 1.19
N ASP A 160 4.31 13.74 1.27
CA ASP A 160 4.35 14.76 0.21
C ASP A 160 5.38 15.86 0.52
#